data_AF-A0A6C0AXL5-F1
#
_entry.id   AF-A0A6C0AXL5-F1
#
_cell.length_a   1.000
_cell.length_b   1.000
_cell.length_c   1.000
_cell.angle_alpha   90.00
_cell.angle_beta   90.00
_cell.angle_gamma   90.00
#
_symmetry.space_group_name_H-M   'P 1'
#
loop_
_entity.id
_entity.type
_entity.pdbx_description
1 polymer ?
#
loop_
_entity_poly.entity_id
_entity_poly.type
_entity_poly.pdbx_seq_one_letter_code
_entity_poly.pdbx_strand_id
1 'polypeptide(L)'
;MVYGIVQWVIISLILILLVHHLFSFLTNTLTVPKVKDLVQKPSKLYKEIEETLISSNNKTIQESSNNNNQNLNTKEMKLELKNFFNELSQSKQSSSPEIGNFSKNLYSEI
;
A
#
# COMPACT_ATOMS: atom_id res chain seq x y z
N MET A 1 -20.77 -15.78 -63.11
CA MET A 1 -19.68 -14.78 -63.16
C MET A 1 -20.01 -13.53 -62.35
N VAL A 2 -21.09 -12.78 -62.64
CA VAL A 2 -21.43 -11.51 -61.94
C VAL A 2 -21.81 -11.70 -60.46
N TYR A 3 -22.51 -12.78 -60.11
CA TYR A 3 -22.93 -13.04 -58.72
C TYR A 3 -21.76 -13.19 -57.73
N GLY A 4 -20.67 -13.84 -58.14
CA GLY A 4 -19.48 -14.00 -57.29
C GLY A 4 -18.76 -12.67 -57.05
N ILE A 5 -18.74 -11.80 -58.07
CA ILE A 5 -18.13 -10.46 -57.97
C ILE A 5 -18.92 -9.61 -56.98
N VAL A 6 -20.25 -9.64 -57.03
CA VAL A 6 -21.12 -8.93 -56.10
C VAL A 6 -20.89 -9.41 -54.66
N GLN A 7 -20.83 -10.73 -54.42
CA GLN A 7 -20.51 -11.27 -53.08
C GLN A 7 -19.14 -10.82 -52.58
N TRP A 8 -18.14 -10.77 -53.45
CA TRP A 8 -16.78 -10.32 -53.10
C TRP A 8 -16.73 -8.82 -52.76
N VAL A 9 -17.57 -8.01 -53.40
CA VAL A 9 -17.72 -6.58 -53.04
C VAL A 9 -18.35 -6.44 -51.65
N ILE A 10 -19.41 -7.20 -51.35
CA ILE A 10 -20.04 -7.17 -50.02
C ILE A 10 -19.07 -7.65 -48.93
N ILE A 11 -18.29 -8.72 -49.18
CA ILE A 11 -17.33 -9.23 -48.19
C ILE A 11 -16.18 -8.25 -47.97
N SER A 12 -15.73 -7.55 -49.01
CA SER A 12 -14.70 -6.51 -48.88
C SER A 12 -15.21 -5.31 -48.07
N LEU A 13 -16.47 -4.92 -48.29
CA LEU A 13 -17.09 -3.83 -47.53
C LEU A 13 -17.28 -4.18 -46.05
N ILE A 14 -17.65 -5.42 -45.73
CA ILE A 14 -17.74 -5.85 -44.32
C ILE A 14 -16.35 -5.87 -43.66
N LEU A 15 -15.32 -6.31 -44.40
CA LEU A 15 -13.95 -6.40 -43.91
C LEU A 15 -13.37 -5.02 -43.60
N ILE A 16 -13.57 -4.03 -44.48
CA ILE A 16 -13.05 -2.68 -44.26
C ILE A 16 -13.71 -2.01 -43.04
N LEU A 17 -15.03 -2.19 -42.85
CA LEU A 17 -15.75 -1.69 -41.68
C LEU A 17 -15.27 -2.37 -40.40
N LEU A 18 -15.03 -3.69 -40.46
CA LEU A 18 -14.52 -4.45 -39.33
C LEU A 18 -13.13 -3.97 -38.91
N VAL A 19 -12.20 -3.80 -39.86
CA VAL A 19 -10.85 -3.30 -39.58
C VAL A 19 -10.89 -1.87 -39.05
N HIS A 20 -11.75 -1.00 -39.60
CA HIS A 20 -11.90 0.36 -39.11
C HIS A 20 -12.40 0.39 -37.65
N HIS A 21 -13.41 -0.41 -37.33
CA HIS A 21 -13.93 -0.54 -35.98
C HIS A 21 -12.88 -1.14 -35.04
N LEU A 22 -12.15 -2.16 -35.50
CA LEU A 22 -11.08 -2.79 -34.74
C LEU A 22 -9.94 -1.81 -34.45
N PHE A 23 -9.50 -1.02 -35.44
CA PHE A 23 -8.49 0.02 -35.24
C PHE A 23 -8.94 1.08 -34.23
N SER A 24 -10.17 1.60 -34.38
CA SER A 24 -10.75 2.56 -33.43
C SER A 24 -10.87 1.97 -32.02
N PHE A 25 -11.31 0.71 -31.91
CA PHE A 25 -11.42 0.00 -30.65
C PHE A 25 -10.04 -0.25 -30.01
N LEU A 26 -9.03 -0.63 -30.79
CA LEU A 26 -7.66 -0.82 -30.34
C LEU A 26 -7.07 0.50 -29.85
N THR A 27 -7.25 1.59 -30.59
CA THR A 27 -6.83 2.92 -30.15
C THR A 27 -7.52 3.28 -28.82
N ASN A 28 -8.84 3.17 -28.74
CA ASN A 28 -9.57 3.51 -27.52
C ASN A 28 -9.26 2.58 -26.32
N THR A 29 -8.87 1.32 -26.56
CA THR A 29 -8.65 0.34 -25.48
C THR A 29 -7.18 0.22 -25.06
N LEU A 30 -6.24 0.32 -26.01
CA LEU A 30 -4.79 0.18 -25.76
C LEU A 30 -4.06 1.52 -25.66
N THR A 31 -4.63 2.62 -26.18
CA THR A 31 -4.00 3.96 -26.10
C THR A 31 -4.71 4.91 -25.15
N VAL A 32 -5.83 4.53 -24.53
CA VAL A 32 -6.28 5.22 -23.31
C VAL A 32 -5.29 4.83 -22.23
N PRO A 33 -4.43 5.75 -21.78
CA PRO A 33 -3.44 5.39 -20.80
C PRO A 33 -4.21 5.22 -19.48
N LYS A 34 -4.25 3.98 -18.97
CA LYS A 34 -4.79 3.64 -17.65
C LYS A 34 -3.89 4.19 -16.51
N VAL A 35 -3.33 5.38 -16.69
CA VAL A 35 -2.36 6.04 -15.82
C VAL A 35 -2.92 7.23 -15.07
N LYS A 36 -4.20 7.59 -15.26
CA LYS A 36 -4.81 8.70 -14.49
C LYS A 36 -4.75 8.45 -12.98
N ASP A 37 -4.67 7.19 -12.54
CA ASP A 37 -4.62 6.85 -11.12
C ASP A 37 -3.18 6.59 -10.61
N LEU A 38 -2.26 6.09 -11.46
CA LEU A 38 -0.87 5.80 -11.04
C LEU A 38 -0.04 7.05 -10.71
N VAL A 39 -0.41 8.23 -11.20
CA VAL A 39 0.33 9.48 -10.94
C VAL A 39 -0.27 10.29 -9.77
N GLN A 40 -1.52 10.03 -9.39
CA GLN A 40 -2.21 10.78 -8.33
C GLN A 40 -2.05 10.12 -6.96
N LYS A 41 -1.73 8.82 -6.91
CA LYS A 41 -1.44 8.09 -5.66
C LYS A 41 -0.35 8.77 -4.83
N PRO A 42 0.84 9.13 -5.36
CA PRO A 42 1.86 9.82 -4.57
C PRO A 42 1.36 11.19 -4.10
N SER A 43 0.74 11.98 -4.97
CA SER A 43 0.27 13.33 -4.61
C SER A 43 -0.77 13.34 -3.49
N LYS A 44 -1.67 12.33 -3.45
CA LYS A 44 -2.67 12.19 -2.39
C LYS A 44 -2.01 11.80 -1.06
N LEU A 45 -1.03 10.89 -1.09
CA LEU A 45 -0.28 10.48 0.10
C LEU A 45 0.53 11.63 0.72
N TYR A 46 1.20 12.45 -0.10
CA TYR A 46 1.92 13.62 0.40
C TYR A 46 0.99 14.65 1.05
N LYS A 47 -0.20 14.88 0.46
CA LYS A 47 -1.20 15.80 1.02
C LYS A 47 -1.75 15.30 2.36
N GLU A 48 -1.99 13.99 2.49
CA GLU A 48 -2.45 13.36 3.74
C GLU A 48 -1.40 13.45 4.85
N ILE A 49 -0.12 13.26 4.51
CA ILE A 49 1.00 13.43 5.45
C ILE A 49 1.11 14.89 5.89
N GLU A 50 1.04 15.84 4.96
CA GLU A 50 1.07 17.28 5.26
C GLU A 50 -0.09 17.68 6.19
N GLU A 51 -1.31 17.25 5.88
CA GLU A 51 -2.50 17.53 6.70
C GLU A 51 -2.39 16.92 8.10
N THR A 52 -1.83 15.71 8.23
CA THR A 52 -1.62 15.05 9.53
C THR A 52 -0.56 15.76 10.36
N LEU A 53 0.52 16.25 9.74
CA LEU A 53 1.59 17.00 10.42
C LEU A 53 1.10 18.38 10.90
N ILE A 54 0.34 19.08 10.05
CA ILE A 54 -0.25 20.38 10.40
C ILE A 54 -1.31 20.22 11.48
N SER A 55 -2.19 19.22 11.37
CA SER A 55 -3.24 18.95 12.36
C SER A 55 -2.68 18.49 13.71
N SER A 56 -1.58 17.73 13.71
CA SER A 56 -0.88 17.32 14.93
C SER A 56 -0.22 18.51 15.63
N ASN A 57 0.36 19.45 14.89
CA ASN A 57 0.90 20.69 15.46
C ASN A 57 -0.20 21.62 15.99
N ASN A 58 -1.36 21.68 15.32
CA ASN A 58 -2.46 22.55 15.74
C ASN A 58 -3.26 21.98 16.93
N LYS A 59 -3.24 20.66 17.16
CA LYS A 59 -3.88 20.05 18.33
C LYS A 59 -3.07 20.26 19.62
N THR A 60 -1.74 20.45 19.53
CA THR A 60 -0.89 20.79 20.69
C THR A 60 -1.03 22.26 21.12
N ILE A 61 -1.49 23.16 20.23
CA ILE A 61 -1.72 24.59 20.53
C ILE A 61 -3.19 24.86 20.88
N GLN A 62 -3.90 23.98 21.58
CA GLN A 62 -5.13 24.40 22.29
C GLN A 62 -5.28 23.80 23.70
N GLU A 63 -4.40 22.90 24.12
CA GLU A 63 -4.46 22.31 25.46
C GLU A 63 -3.10 22.33 26.16
N SER A 64 -2.58 23.52 26.47
CA SER A 64 -1.70 23.73 27.65
C SER A 64 -1.27 25.18 27.76
N SER A 65 -2.20 26.03 28.18
CA SER A 65 -1.84 27.19 29.00
C SER A 65 -1.97 26.77 30.47
N ASN A 66 -1.06 25.91 30.95
CA ASN A 66 -0.79 25.82 32.36
C ASN A 66 0.69 25.47 32.59
N ASN A 67 1.38 26.42 33.19
CA ASN A 67 2.74 26.31 33.67
C ASN A 67 2.90 25.06 34.54
N ASN A 68 3.92 24.24 34.27
CA ASN A 68 4.92 23.71 35.22
C ASN A 68 5.55 22.39 34.72
N ASN A 69 6.88 22.34 34.79
CA ASN A 69 7.77 21.17 34.72
C ASN A 69 8.12 20.54 33.35
N GLN A 70 9.22 21.06 32.80
CA GLN A 70 10.12 20.43 31.84
C GLN A 70 10.80 19.16 32.42
N ASN A 71 10.12 18.00 32.49
CA ASN A 71 10.78 16.68 32.65
C ASN A 71 9.86 15.47 32.37
N LEU A 72 8.91 15.54 31.43
CA LEU A 72 7.98 14.42 31.22
C LEU A 72 8.12 13.69 29.88
N ASN A 73 8.63 14.33 28.83
CA ASN A 73 8.57 13.73 27.48
C ASN A 73 9.81 12.88 27.08
N THR A 74 11.02 13.21 27.58
CA THR A 74 12.25 12.52 27.14
C THR A 74 12.37 11.08 27.65
N LYS A 75 11.83 10.78 28.84
CA LYS A 75 11.90 9.43 29.43
C LYS A 75 10.91 8.48 28.76
N GLU A 76 9.72 8.96 28.44
CA GLU A 76 8.68 8.19 27.76
C GLU A 76 9.10 7.88 26.32
N MET A 77 9.57 8.87 25.56
CA MET A 77 10.10 8.65 24.22
C MET A 77 11.28 7.66 24.18
N LYS A 78 12.17 7.71 25.19
CA LYS A 78 13.29 6.77 25.29
C LYS A 78 12.82 5.34 25.63
N LEU A 79 11.77 5.21 26.42
CA LEU A 79 11.20 3.91 26.80
C LEU A 79 10.54 3.23 25.59
N GLU A 80 9.77 3.97 24.80
CA GLU A 80 9.16 3.47 23.57
C GLU A 80 10.21 3.01 22.56
N LEU A 81 11.27 3.82 22.35
CA LEU A 81 12.38 3.45 21.46
C LEU A 81 13.05 2.15 21.91
N LYS A 82 13.29 2.01 23.22
CA LYS A 82 13.90 0.81 23.79
C LYS A 82 13.02 -0.43 23.61
N ASN A 83 11.70 -0.29 23.76
CA ASN A 83 10.77 -1.38 23.53
C ASN A 83 10.75 -1.82 22.06
N PHE A 84 10.78 -0.87 21.12
CA PHE A 84 10.84 -1.16 19.68
C PHE A 84 12.10 -1.96 19.28
N PHE A 85 13.28 -1.56 19.77
CA PHE A 85 14.51 -2.32 19.53
C PHE A 85 14.50 -3.71 20.17
N ASN A 86 13.85 -3.85 21.33
CA ASN A 86 13.73 -5.14 22.00
C ASN A 86 12.81 -6.09 21.23
N GLU A 87 11.71 -5.58 20.68
CA GLU A 87 10.78 -6.32 19.81
C GLU A 87 11.45 -6.79 18.51
N LEU A 88 12.25 -5.92 17.87
CA LEU A 88 13.07 -6.30 16.71
C LEU A 88 14.10 -7.39 17.04
N SER A 89 14.62 -7.39 18.27
CA SER A 89 15.63 -8.37 18.69
C SER A 89 15.00 -9.71 19.10
N GLN A 90 13.81 -9.70 19.72
CA GLN A 90 13.05 -10.90 20.08
C GLN A 90 12.41 -11.60 18.87
N SER A 91 11.93 -10.84 17.89
CA SER A 91 11.40 -11.42 16.64
C SER A 91 12.47 -12.18 15.83
N LYS A 92 13.76 -11.88 16.05
CA LYS A 92 14.87 -12.63 15.45
C LYS A 92 15.14 -13.99 16.13
N GLN A 93 14.67 -14.21 17.36
CA GLN A 93 14.90 -15.45 18.13
C GLN A 93 13.76 -16.46 18.05
N SER A 94 12.61 -16.12 17.44
CA SER A 94 11.41 -16.99 17.41
C SER A 94 11.35 -17.95 16.21
N SER A 95 12.42 -18.07 15.41
CA SER A 95 12.56 -19.13 14.40
C SER A 95 13.65 -20.13 14.78
N SER A 96 13.45 -20.84 15.91
CA SER A 96 14.05 -22.15 16.17
C SER A 96 13.29 -22.85 17.31
N PRO A 97 12.80 -24.10 17.13
CA PRO A 97 12.16 -24.83 18.21
C PRO A 97 13.24 -25.43 19.12
N GLU A 98 13.51 -24.81 20.26
CA GLU A 98 14.35 -25.43 21.31
C GLU A 98 13.49 -25.90 22.49
N ILE A 99 13.28 -27.22 22.45
CA ILE A 99 12.96 -28.12 23.53
C ILE A 99 13.92 -27.89 24.70
N GLY A 100 13.42 -27.53 25.88
CA GLY A 100 14.28 -27.47 27.05
C GLY A 100 13.68 -26.83 28.27
N ASN A 101 12.57 -27.35 28.82
CA ASN A 101 12.17 -27.14 30.22
C ASN A 101 11.12 -28.18 30.73
N PHE A 102 11.12 -29.41 30.21
CA PHE A 102 10.23 -30.46 30.73
C PHE A 102 10.89 -31.36 31.80
N SER A 103 12.22 -31.41 31.88
CA SER A 103 12.93 -32.39 32.73
C SER A 103 13.06 -32.01 34.21
N LYS A 104 12.76 -30.77 34.62
CA LYS A 104 12.98 -30.33 36.02
C LYS A 104 11.90 -30.78 37.01
N ASN A 105 10.74 -31.24 36.54
CA ASN A 105 9.63 -31.65 37.42
C ASN A 105 9.55 -33.16 37.68
N LEU A 106 10.48 -33.99 37.17
CA LEU A 106 10.40 -35.45 37.37
C LEU A 106 11.22 -35.99 38.56
N TYR A 107 12.08 -35.18 39.18
CA TYR A 107 12.90 -35.61 40.32
C TYR A 107 12.41 -35.07 41.68
N SER A 108 11.32 -34.31 41.71
CA SER A 108 10.73 -33.83 42.97
C SER A 108 9.64 -34.76 43.53
N GLU A 109 9.34 -35.87 42.86
CA GLU A 109 8.22 -36.75 43.22
C GLU A 109 8.61 -38.24 43.36
N ILE A 110 9.91 -38.55 43.48
CA ILE A 110 10.45 -39.86 43.88
C ILE A 110 11.52 -39.62 44.95
#